data_AF-A0A5Q4ZVA3-F1
#
_entry.id   AF-A0A5Q4ZVA3-F1
#
_cell.length_a   1.000
_cell.length_b   1.000
_cell.length_c   1.000
_cell.angle_alpha   90.00
_cell.angle_beta   90.00
_cell.angle_gamma   90.00
#
_symmetry.space_group_name_H-M   'P 1'
#
loop_
_entity.id
_entity.type
_entity.pdbx_description
1 polymer ?
#
loop_
_entity_poly.entity_id
_entity_poly.type
_entity_poly.pdbx_seq_one_letter_code
_entity_poly.pdbx_strand_id
1 'polypeptide(L)'
;MNIYDDELIQNKLRFEYQKITPKGNVSYSKADRAFSFYRRLVNEGFNEVRRSYSVRQNFYNHLNLLINCGFLKAQLQNLHGSGMHKVVPLVEMINVDFSQQFPDWYKELEYGPLTRGFLDIDNNVVQLRA
;
A
#
# COMPACT_ATOMS: atom_id res chain seq x y z
N MET A 1 -9.03 -4.05 7.70
CA MET A 1 -9.49 -5.24 6.94
C MET A 1 -9.00 -6.48 7.66
N ASN A 2 -9.89 -7.39 8.06
CA ASN A 2 -9.50 -8.64 8.71
C ASN A 2 -9.07 -9.62 7.62
N ILE A 3 -7.79 -9.96 7.59
CA ILE A 3 -7.23 -10.90 6.60
C ILE A 3 -7.67 -12.35 6.91
N TYR A 4 -8.32 -12.63 8.04
CA TYR A 4 -8.67 -13.99 8.44
C TYR A 4 -10.02 -14.49 7.89
N ASP A 5 -10.77 -13.65 7.19
CA ASP A 5 -12.04 -14.06 6.59
C ASP A 5 -11.83 -14.44 5.11
N ASP A 6 -11.77 -15.75 4.87
CA ASP A 6 -11.58 -16.35 3.56
C ASP A 6 -12.63 -15.91 2.54
N GLU A 7 -13.90 -15.78 2.95
CA GLU A 7 -15.01 -15.42 2.04
C GLU A 7 -14.89 -13.96 1.60
N LEU A 8 -14.59 -13.06 2.54
CA LEU A 8 -14.39 -11.64 2.23
C LEU A 8 -13.20 -11.45 1.27
N ILE A 9 -12.11 -12.20 1.48
CA ILE A 9 -10.93 -12.14 0.60
C ILE A 9 -11.27 -12.66 -0.79
N GLN A 10 -11.96 -13.80 -0.88
CA GLN A 10 -12.34 -14.38 -2.16
C GLN A 10 -13.26 -13.44 -2.95
N ASN A 11 -14.27 -12.86 -2.31
CA ASN A 11 -15.20 -11.93 -2.94
C ASN A 11 -14.48 -10.67 -3.42
N LYS A 12 -13.56 -10.12 -2.62
CA LYS A 12 -12.75 -8.96 -3.04
C LYS A 12 -11.87 -9.27 -4.25
N LEU A 13 -11.20 -10.42 -4.25
CA LEU A 13 -10.38 -10.84 -5.39
C LEU A 13 -11.22 -11.06 -6.65
N ARG A 14 -12.42 -11.62 -6.51
CA ARG A 14 -13.36 -11.83 -7.61
C ARG A 14 -13.87 -10.52 -8.19
N PHE A 15 -14.20 -9.56 -7.34
CA PHE A 15 -14.57 -8.21 -7.76
C PHE A 15 -13.46 -7.54 -8.57
N GLU A 16 -12.21 -7.62 -8.11
CA GLU A 16 -11.08 -6.93 -8.74
C GLU A 16 -10.59 -7.60 -10.04
N TYR A 17 -10.60 -8.93 -10.10
CA TYR A 17 -10.04 -9.70 -11.21
C TYR A 17 -11.07 -10.43 -12.07
N GLN A 18 -12.34 -10.01 -12.02
CA GLN A 18 -13.34 -10.51 -12.96
C GLN A 18 -13.00 -10.10 -14.38
N LYS A 19 -13.22 -11.02 -15.33
CA LYS A 19 -13.03 -10.75 -16.76
C LYS A 19 -14.24 -11.25 -17.53
N ILE A 20 -14.78 -10.40 -18.40
CA ILE A 20 -15.80 -10.84 -19.36
C ILE A 20 -15.11 -11.59 -20.49
N THR A 21 -15.52 -12.83 -20.71
CA THR A 21 -15.03 -13.67 -21.80
C THR A 21 -15.63 -13.23 -23.14
N PRO A 22 -15.01 -13.55 -24.28
CA PRO A 22 -15.58 -13.23 -25.60
C PRO A 22 -16.98 -13.79 -25.84
N LYS A 23 -17.39 -14.81 -25.07
CA LYS A 23 -18.72 -15.42 -25.10
C LYS A 23 -19.75 -14.71 -24.20
N GLY A 24 -19.37 -13.61 -23.54
CA GLY A 24 -20.24 -12.85 -22.62
C GLY A 24 -20.27 -13.38 -21.18
N ASN A 25 -19.65 -14.53 -20.89
CA ASN A 25 -19.62 -15.08 -19.52
C ASN A 25 -18.57 -14.37 -18.67
N VAL A 26 -18.84 -14.19 -17.37
CA VAL A 26 -17.86 -13.68 -16.41
C VAL A 26 -16.93 -14.81 -15.96
N SER A 27 -15.63 -14.59 -16.05
CA SER A 27 -14.58 -15.51 -15.60
C SER A 27 -13.90 -14.98 -14.35
N TYR A 28 -13.82 -15.83 -13.33
CA TYR A 28 -13.13 -15.59 -12.06
C TYR A 28 -11.80 -16.34 -11.95
N SER A 29 -11.35 -17.00 -13.02
CA SER A 29 -10.19 -17.91 -12.97
C SER A 29 -8.88 -17.23 -12.55
N LYS A 30 -8.74 -15.92 -12.73
CA LYS A 30 -7.60 -15.15 -12.24
C LYS A 30 -7.71 -14.89 -10.73
N ALA A 31 -8.89 -14.50 -10.27
CA ALA A 31 -9.20 -14.31 -8.85
C ALA A 31 -9.01 -15.61 -8.05
N ASP A 32 -9.58 -16.72 -8.54
CA ASP A 32 -9.51 -18.01 -7.84
C ASP A 32 -8.05 -18.51 -7.74
N ARG A 33 -7.21 -18.27 -8.76
CA ARG A 33 -5.77 -18.57 -8.69
C ARG A 33 -5.04 -17.74 -7.63
N ALA A 34 -5.37 -16.45 -7.51
CA ALA A 34 -4.81 -15.60 -6.46
C ALA A 34 -5.28 -16.04 -5.06
N PHE A 35 -6.55 -16.46 -4.94
CA PHE A 35 -7.11 -16.97 -3.70
C PHE A 35 -6.46 -18.30 -3.26
N SER A 36 -6.25 -19.23 -4.19
CA SER A 36 -5.51 -20.47 -3.89
C SER A 36 -4.08 -20.18 -3.43
N PHE A 37 -3.40 -19.20 -4.02
CA PHE A 37 -2.07 -18.78 -3.56
C PHE A 37 -2.12 -18.18 -2.14
N TYR A 38 -3.13 -17.35 -1.84
CA TYR A 38 -3.36 -16.84 -0.49
C TYR A 38 -3.55 -17.97 0.53
N ARG A 39 -4.41 -18.97 0.24
CA ARG A 39 -4.59 -20.14 1.11
C ARG A 39 -3.30 -20.92 1.34
N ARG A 40 -2.46 -21.07 0.32
CA ARG A 40 -1.14 -21.68 0.48
C ARG A 40 -0.25 -20.88 1.42
N LEU A 41 -0.27 -19.55 1.34
CA LEU A 41 0.48 -18.68 2.26
C LEU A 41 0.01 -18.85 3.71
N VAL A 42 -1.29 -19.02 3.94
CA VAL A 42 -1.87 -19.27 5.28
C VAL A 42 -1.46 -20.64 5.81
N ASN A 43 -1.53 -21.68 4.97
CA ASN A 43 -1.29 -23.06 5.40
C ASN A 43 0.21 -23.42 5.55
N GLU A 44 1.02 -23.08 4.55
CA GLU A 44 2.44 -23.47 4.47
C GLU A 44 3.37 -22.35 4.98
N GLY A 45 2.93 -21.09 4.91
CA GLY A 45 3.74 -19.92 5.26
C GLY A 45 4.54 -19.34 4.10
N PHE A 46 4.87 -18.05 4.20
CA PHE A 46 5.50 -17.30 3.11
C PHE A 46 6.83 -17.89 2.63
N ASN A 47 7.70 -18.31 3.56
CA ASN A 47 9.03 -18.81 3.22
C ASN A 47 8.98 -20.18 2.53
N GLU A 48 8.12 -21.08 3.02
CA GLU A 48 7.96 -22.42 2.45
C GLU A 48 7.27 -22.37 1.08
N VAL A 49 6.21 -21.55 0.96
CA VAL A 49 5.60 -21.31 -0.37
C VAL A 49 6.64 -20.74 -1.31
N ARG A 50 7.44 -19.74 -0.91
CA ARG A 50 8.50 -19.19 -1.78
C ARG A 50 9.53 -20.23 -2.21
N ARG A 51 9.89 -21.18 -1.34
CA ARG A 51 10.82 -22.29 -1.64
C ARG A 51 10.20 -23.32 -2.59
N SER A 52 8.90 -23.56 -2.50
CA SER A 52 8.18 -24.51 -3.35
C SER A 52 8.10 -24.12 -4.84
N TYR A 53 8.25 -22.83 -5.16
CA TYR A 53 8.18 -22.35 -6.54
C TYR A 53 9.50 -22.59 -7.26
N SER A 54 9.46 -23.41 -8.33
CA SER A 54 10.62 -23.63 -9.21
C SER A 54 11.08 -22.36 -9.91
N VAL A 55 10.13 -21.49 -10.32
CA VAL A 55 10.41 -20.21 -10.96
C VAL A 55 10.04 -19.08 -10.01
N ARG A 56 11.05 -18.35 -9.55
CA ARG A 56 10.89 -17.27 -8.56
C ARG A 56 10.01 -16.12 -9.06
N GLN A 57 10.06 -15.82 -10.35
CA GLN A 57 9.22 -14.79 -10.94
C GLN A 57 7.73 -15.10 -10.79
N ASN A 58 7.33 -16.37 -10.94
CA ASN A 58 5.93 -16.77 -10.80
C ASN A 58 5.41 -16.52 -9.39
N PHE A 59 6.23 -16.77 -8.37
CA PHE A 59 5.89 -16.44 -6.98
C PHE A 59 5.60 -14.95 -6.83
N TYR A 60 6.49 -14.08 -7.32
CA TYR A 60 6.28 -12.63 -7.23
C TYR A 60 5.10 -12.14 -8.08
N ASN A 61 4.83 -12.77 -9.22
CA ASN A 61 3.64 -12.45 -10.02
C ASN A 61 2.36 -12.71 -9.21
N HIS A 62 2.26 -13.84 -8.51
CA HIS A 62 1.12 -14.14 -7.64
C HIS A 62 1.06 -13.23 -6.41
N LEU A 63 2.21 -12.93 -5.80
CA LEU A 63 2.30 -12.00 -4.68
C LEU A 63 1.81 -10.60 -5.09
N ASN A 64 2.20 -10.13 -6.27
CA ASN A 64 1.79 -8.83 -6.80
C ASN A 64 0.28 -8.76 -7.08
N LEU A 65 -0.37 -9.88 -7.43
CA LEU A 65 -1.84 -9.91 -7.54
C LEU A 65 -2.51 -9.63 -6.19
N LEU A 66 -1.97 -10.15 -5.09
CA LEU A 66 -2.48 -9.84 -3.77
C LEU A 66 -2.17 -8.38 -3.38
N ILE A 67 -0.94 -7.92 -3.62
CA ILE A 67 -0.56 -6.53 -3.30
C ILE A 67 -1.43 -5.52 -4.05
N ASN A 68 -1.67 -5.75 -5.34
CA ASN A 68 -2.51 -4.88 -6.17
C ASN A 68 -3.99 -4.87 -5.72
N CYS A 69 -4.47 -5.93 -5.08
CA CYS A 69 -5.80 -5.98 -4.45
C CYS A 69 -5.84 -5.24 -3.08
N GLY A 70 -4.73 -4.64 -2.65
CA GLY A 70 -4.63 -3.83 -1.44
C GLY A 70 -4.19 -4.60 -0.19
N PHE A 71 -3.58 -5.78 -0.34
CA PHE A 71 -2.94 -6.48 0.79
C PHE A 71 -1.51 -5.95 1.01
N LEU A 72 -1.15 -5.62 2.25
CA LEU A 72 0.23 -5.21 2.53
C LEU A 72 1.17 -6.43 2.47
N LYS A 73 2.33 -6.25 1.83
CA LYS A 73 3.36 -7.29 1.73
C LYS A 73 3.81 -7.80 3.10
N ALA A 74 3.99 -6.89 4.07
CA ALA A 74 4.37 -7.27 5.43
C ALA A 74 3.30 -8.15 6.11
N GLN A 75 2.01 -7.87 5.86
CA GLN A 75 0.93 -8.70 6.36
C GLN A 75 0.99 -10.10 5.73
N LEU A 76 1.20 -10.20 4.41
CA LEU A 76 1.32 -11.48 3.71
C LEU A 76 2.53 -12.30 4.14
N GLN A 77 3.63 -11.65 4.53
CA GLN A 77 4.84 -12.32 5.04
C GLN A 77 4.63 -12.92 6.44
N ASN A 78 3.79 -12.27 7.25
CA ASN A 78 3.49 -12.67 8.63
C ASN A 78 2.24 -13.55 8.76
N LEU A 79 1.71 -14.10 7.66
CA LEU A 79 0.54 -14.98 7.66
C LEU A 79 0.78 -16.35 8.32
N HIS A 80 2.05 -16.74 8.52
CA HIS A 80 2.38 -18.03 9.09
C HIS A 80 2.18 -18.03 10.62
N GLY A 81 1.19 -18.78 11.08
CA GLY A 81 0.93 -18.98 12.50
C GLY A 81 -0.49 -19.51 12.70
N SER A 82 -0.61 -20.78 13.06
CA SER A 82 -1.85 -21.40 13.51
C SER A 82 -2.50 -20.57 14.62
N GLY A 83 -3.50 -19.76 14.25
CA GLY A 83 -4.34 -19.01 15.17
C GLY A 83 -3.63 -17.89 15.93
N MET A 84 -4.35 -16.80 16.18
CA MET A 84 -4.09 -15.92 17.32
C MET A 84 -2.89 -14.96 17.27
N HIS A 85 -2.43 -14.53 16.10
CA HIS A 85 -1.69 -13.26 16.03
C HIS A 85 -2.47 -12.29 15.18
N LYS A 86 -3.49 -11.68 15.79
CA LYS A 86 -4.18 -10.47 15.32
C LYS A 86 -3.09 -9.42 15.08
N VAL A 87 -2.50 -9.40 13.88
CA VAL A 87 -1.44 -8.44 13.54
C VAL A 87 -2.11 -7.07 13.57
N VAL A 88 -1.91 -6.37 14.70
CA VAL A 88 -2.32 -4.98 14.87
C VAL A 88 -1.66 -4.21 13.73
N PRO A 89 -2.42 -3.53 12.84
CA PRO A 89 -1.82 -2.65 11.88
C PRO A 89 -1.15 -1.51 12.68
N LEU A 90 0.17 -1.58 12.83
CA LEU A 90 1.01 -0.42 13.13
C LEU A 90 1.03 0.46 11.88
N VAL A 91 -0.11 1.06 11.57
CA VAL A 91 -0.14 2.28 10.78
C VAL A 91 -0.25 3.39 11.80
N GLU A 92 0.87 3.69 12.48
CA GLU A 92 1.00 5.00 13.09
C GLU A 92 1.13 5.98 11.94
N MET A 93 -0.01 6.61 11.67
CA MET A 93 -0.21 7.80 10.88
C MET A 93 0.80 8.85 11.34
N ILE A 94 1.90 9.03 10.60
CA ILE A 94 2.77 10.20 10.79
C ILE A 94 1.91 11.41 10.42
N ASN A 95 1.35 12.07 11.43
CA ASN A 95 0.61 13.30 11.26
C ASN A 95 1.65 14.42 11.15
N VAL A 96 2.06 14.73 9.93
CA VAL A 96 2.99 15.84 9.68
C VAL A 96 2.20 17.13 9.82
N ASP A 97 2.39 17.81 10.95
CA ASP A 97 1.85 19.14 11.18
C ASP A 97 2.68 20.19 10.43
N PHE A 98 2.15 20.71 9.33
CA PHE A 98 2.78 21.75 8.53
C PHE A 98 2.61 23.16 9.10
N SER A 99 1.94 23.32 10.25
CA SER A 99 1.79 24.63 10.90
C SER A 99 3.07 25.10 11.59
N GLN A 100 3.94 24.17 11.99
CA GLN A 100 5.22 24.45 12.66
C GLN A 100 6.38 23.89 11.83
N GLN A 101 6.64 24.52 10.68
CA GLN A 101 7.71 24.08 9.76
C GLN A 101 9.12 24.38 10.28
N PHE A 102 9.23 25.30 11.24
CA PHE A 102 10.51 25.77 11.77
C PHE A 102 10.64 25.40 13.24
N PRO A 103 11.82 24.92 13.69
CA PRO A 103 12.11 24.75 15.10
C PRO A 103 12.03 26.08 15.86
N ASP A 104 11.73 26.05 17.17
CA ASP A 104 11.60 27.25 18.02
C ASP A 104 12.82 28.17 18.02
N TRP A 105 14.01 27.63 17.72
CA TRP A 105 15.27 28.36 17.65
C TRP A 105 15.52 29.03 16.30
N TYR A 106 14.70 28.75 15.29
CA TYR A 106 14.84 29.36 13.97
C TYR A 106 14.30 30.79 14.01
N LYS A 107 15.19 31.73 13.74
CA LYS A 107 14.84 33.13 13.51
C LYS A 107 15.08 33.44 12.04
N GLU A 108 14.03 33.81 11.34
CA GLU A 108 14.15 34.25 9.94
C GLU A 108 15.11 35.44 9.86
N LEU A 109 16.01 35.40 8.88
CA LEU A 109 17.02 36.43 8.72
C LEU A 109 16.34 37.71 8.23
N GLU A 110 16.54 38.80 8.97
CA GLU A 110 16.15 40.13 8.52
C GLU A 110 16.94 40.48 7.26
N TYR A 111 16.24 40.58 6.13
CA TYR A 111 16.82 41.07 4.89
C TYR A 111 17.32 42.50 5.11
N GLY A 112 18.59 42.75 4.76
CA GLY A 112 19.12 44.10 4.70
C GLY A 112 18.35 44.99 3.72
N PRO A 113 18.51 46.32 3.79
CA PRO A 113 17.79 47.26 2.94
C PRO A 113 17.98 47.00 1.44
N LEU A 114 19.14 46.43 1.06
CA LEU A 114 19.42 46.04 -0.32
C LEU A 114 18.60 44.81 -0.76
N THR A 115 18.43 43.79 0.10
CA THR A 115 17.70 42.57 -0.24
C THR A 115 16.19 42.74 -0.18
N ARG A 116 15.64 43.63 0.66
CA ARG A 116 14.21 43.98 0.63
C ARG A 116 13.80 44.57 -0.72
N GLY A 117 14.64 45.45 -1.27
CA GLY A 117 14.40 46.05 -2.59
C GLY A 117 14.41 45.04 -3.75
N PHE A 118 15.05 43.88 -3.60
CA PHE A 118 15.01 42.80 -4.61
C PHE A 118 13.77 41.91 -4.43
N LEU A 119 13.37 41.61 -3.20
CA LEU A 119 12.20 40.77 -2.91
C LEU A 119 10.87 41.48 -3.21
N ASP A 120 10.80 42.80 -3.05
CA ASP A 120 9.60 43.58 -3.35
C ASP A 120 9.28 43.69 -4.86
N ILE A 121 10.25 43.37 -5.72
CA ILE A 121 10.07 43.34 -7.19
C ILE A 121 9.30 42.07 -7.62
N ASP A 122 9.35 41.00 -6.82
CA ASP A 122 8.71 39.71 -7.13
C ASP A 122 7.24 39.62 -6.68
N ASN A 123 6.65 40.71 -6.17
CA ASN A 123 5.22 40.81 -5.84
C ASN A 123 4.28 40.68 -7.07
N ASN A 124 4.82 40.45 -8.27
CA ASN A 124 4.04 40.13 -9.47
C ASN A 124 3.71 38.64 -9.62
N VAL A 125 4.16 37.77 -8.69
CA VAL A 125 3.70 36.38 -8.61
C VAL A 125 2.61 36.31 -7.54
N VAL A 126 1.38 36.08 -7.99
CA VAL A 126 0.16 35.93 -7.18
C VAL A 126 0.44 35.17 -5.89
N GLN A 127 0.49 35.88 -4.76
CA GLN A 127 0.36 35.25 -3.45
C GLN A 127 -1.10 34.84 -3.29
N LEU A 128 -1.41 33.58 -3.58
CA LEU A 128 -2.65 32.95 -3.16
C LEU A 128 -2.65 32.94 -1.63
N ARG A 129 -3.36 33.90 -1.03
CA ARG A 129 -3.67 33.89 0.40
C ARG A 129 -4.54 32.67 0.69
N ALA A 130 -4.13 31.88 1.67
CA ALA A 130 -4.95 30.87 2.32
C ALA A 130 -6.13 31.51 3.08
#